data_AF-A0A8J7IZL5-F1
#
_entry.id   AF-A0A8J7IZL5-F1
#
_cell.length_a   1.000
_cell.length_b   1.000
_cell.length_c   1.000
_cell.angle_alpha   90.00
_cell.angle_beta   90.00
_cell.angle_gamma   90.00
#
_symmetry.space_group_name_H-M   'P 1'
#
loop_
_entity.id
_entity.type
_entity.pdbx_description
1 polymer ?
#
loop_
_entity_poly.entity_id
_entity_poly.type
_entity_poly.pdbx_seq_one_letter_code
_entity_poly.pdbx_strand_id
1 'polypeptide(L)' 'MNLKPNTEVSAMVSIELNKADASTLQEILESALDDLKTERVRTENREFHAHLAERERLLGNVIRKLELVEEV' A
#
# COMPACT_ATOMS: atom_id res chain seq x y z
N MET A 1 39.20 7.04 17.10
CA MET A 1 38.25 7.59 16.12
C MET A 1 36.97 6.78 16.23
N ASN A 2 35.90 7.36 16.76
CA ASN A 2 34.62 6.66 16.94
C ASN A 2 33.73 6.98 15.72
N LEU A 3 33.60 6.02 14.82
CA LEU A 3 32.62 6.08 13.74
C LEU A 3 31.24 5.89 14.37
N LYS A 4 30.41 6.94 14.37
CA LYS A 4 29.01 6.80 14.76
C LYS A 4 28.33 5.88 13.74
N PRO A 5 27.47 4.93 14.17
CA PRO A 5 26.68 4.15 13.24
C PRO A 5 25.79 5.10 12.44
N ASN A 6 25.79 4.91 11.12
CA ASN A 6 24.93 5.62 10.19
C ASN A 6 23.50 5.12 10.44
N THR A 7 22.82 5.69 11.43
CA THR A 7 21.39 5.42 11.65
C THR A 7 20.63 6.11 10.52
N GLU A 8 20.41 5.39 9.42
CA GLU A 8 19.34 5.71 8.48
C GLU A 8 18.04 5.60 9.28
N VAL A 9 17.58 6.73 9.82
CA VAL A 9 16.22 6.86 10.31
C VAL A 9 15.34 6.74 9.07
N SER A 10 14.79 5.55 8.81
CA SER A 10 13.63 5.42 7.94
C SER A 10 12.54 6.29 8.56
N ALA A 11 12.40 7.52 8.03
CA ALA A 11 11.40 8.45 8.51
C ALA A 11 10.03 7.84 8.22
N MET A 12 9.30 7.46 9.27
CA MET A 12 7.92 7.05 9.13
C MET A 12 7.10 8.28 8.75
N VAL A 13 6.42 8.21 7.62
CA VAL A 13 5.42 9.20 7.20
C VAL A 13 4.07 8.73 7.72
N SER A 14 3.38 9.57 8.50
CA SER A 14 2.05 9.30 9.04
C SER A 14 1.01 10.21 8.39
N ILE A 15 -0.19 9.67 8.19
CA ILE A 15 -1.39 10.41 7.78
C ILE A 15 -2.43 10.14 8.86
N GLU A 16 -3.03 11.20 9.40
CA GLU A 16 -4.15 11.10 10.35
C GLU A 16 -5.46 11.04 9.58
N LEU A 17 -6.28 10.02 9.87
CA LEU A 17 -7.59 9.82 9.26
C LEU A 17 -8.63 9.67 10.36
N ASN A 18 -9.78 10.30 10.20
CA ASN A 18 -10.94 9.97 11.01
C ASN A 18 -11.59 8.66 10.49
N LYS A 19 -12.52 8.09 11.25
CA LYS A 19 -13.17 6.81 10.87
C LYS A 19 -13.87 6.87 9.50
N ALA A 20 -14.55 7.97 9.18
CA ALA A 20 -15.25 8.12 7.91
C ALA A 20 -14.27 8.22 6.73
N ASP A 21 -13.17 8.96 6.92
CA ASP A 21 -12.12 9.10 5.91
C ASP A 21 -11.38 7.76 5.70
N ALA A 22 -11.10 7.02 6.78
CA ALA A 22 -10.46 5.70 6.72
C ALA A 22 -11.33 4.69 5.97
N SER A 23 -12.61 4.62 6.28
CA SER A 23 -13.58 3.75 5.61
C SER A 23 -13.74 4.11 4.13
N THR A 24 -13.88 5.41 3.82
CA THR A 24 -13.95 5.88 2.42
C THR A 24 -12.67 5.57 1.65
N LEU A 25 -11.51 5.77 2.27
CA LEU A 25 -10.23 5.45 1.66
C LEU A 25 -10.10 3.94 1.42
N GLN A 26 -10.53 3.11 2.36
CA GLN A 26 -10.54 1.66 2.19
C GLN A 26 -11.36 1.24 0.96
N GLU A 27 -12.60 1.72 0.82
CA GLU A 27 -13.46 1.42 -0.33
C GLU A 27 -12.81 1.82 -1.66
N ILE A 28 -12.19 3.00 -1.71
CA ILE A 28 -11.47 3.49 -2.90
C ILE A 28 -10.29 2.57 -3.24
N LEU A 29 -9.51 2.17 -2.23
CA LEU A 29 -8.33 1.32 -2.42
C LEU A 29 -8.72 -0.11 -2.83
N GLU A 30 -9.82 -0.65 -2.30
CA GLU A 30 -10.36 -1.96 -2.68
C GLU A 30 -10.78 -1.98 -4.15
N SER A 31 -11.53 -0.96 -4.59
CA SER A 31 -11.90 -0.79 -6.00
C SER A 31 -10.67 -0.70 -6.91
N ALA A 32 -9.70 0.14 -6.54
CA ALA A 32 -8.45 0.28 -7.30
C ALA A 32 -7.61 -1.01 -7.33
N LEU A 33 -7.65 -1.82 -6.28
CA LEU A 33 -6.96 -3.10 -6.22
C LEU A 33 -7.57 -4.11 -7.21
N ASP A 34 -8.90 -4.11 -7.36
CA ASP A 34 -9.57 -5.00 -8.31
C ASP A 34 -9.35 -4.60 -9.77
N ASP A 35 -9.28 -3.30 -10.06
CA ASP A 35 -8.86 -2.79 -11.36
C ASP A 35 -7.43 -3.21 -11.70
N LEU A 36 -6.49 -3.10 -10.75
CA LEU A 36 -5.10 -3.53 -10.94
C LEU A 36 -4.97 -5.04 -11.19
N LYS A 37 -5.70 -5.88 -10.44
CA LYS A 37 -5.74 -7.33 -10.69
C LYS A 37 -6.20 -7.63 -12.11
N THR A 38 -7.23 -6.91 -12.57
CA THR A 38 -7.75 -7.05 -13.93
C THR A 38 -6.72 -6.65 -14.98
N GLU A 39 -6.04 -5.53 -14.79
CA GLU A 39 -4.98 -5.06 -15.70
C GLU A 39 -3.78 -6.01 -15.74
N ARG A 40 -3.36 -6.52 -14.58
CA ARG A 40 -2.24 -7.46 -14.48
C ARG A 40 -2.50 -8.75 -15.25
N VAL A 41 -3.68 -9.34 -15.07
CA VAL A 41 -4.06 -10.58 -15.78
C VAL A 41 -4.09 -10.38 -17.30
N ARG A 42 -4.46 -9.19 -17.77
CA ARG A 42 -4.54 -8.86 -19.20
C ARG A 42 -3.20 -8.45 -19.82
N THR A 43 -2.16 -8.27 -18.99
CA THR A 43 -0.85 -7.79 -19.44
C THR A 43 0.07 -8.96 -19.78
N GLU A 44 0.53 -9.02 -21.02
CA GLU A 44 1.52 -10.01 -21.47
C GLU A 44 2.98 -9.51 -21.32
N ASN A 45 3.16 -8.20 -21.12
CA ASN A 45 4.47 -7.62 -20.85
C ASN A 45 4.94 -8.01 -19.44
N ARG A 46 6.01 -8.80 -19.36
CA ARG A 46 6.55 -9.32 -18.09
C ARG A 46 7.02 -8.24 -17.12
N GLU A 47 7.67 -7.19 -17.61
CA GLU A 47 8.16 -6.10 -16.76
C GLU A 47 6.99 -5.28 -16.20
N PHE A 48 6.01 -4.99 -17.05
CA PHE A 48 4.80 -4.29 -16.64
C PHE A 48 3.95 -5.14 -15.68
N HIS A 49 3.83 -6.45 -15.91
CA HIS A 49 3.18 -7.37 -14.99
C HIS A 49 3.87 -7.37 -13.61
N ALA A 50 5.20 -7.34 -13.55
CA ALA A 50 5.92 -7.25 -12.27
C ALA A 50 5.65 -5.92 -11.55
N HIS A 51 5.59 -4.81 -12.29
CA HIS A 51 5.22 -3.52 -11.74
C HIS A 51 3.78 -3.51 -11.16
N LEU A 52 2.82 -4.08 -11.88
CA LEU A 52 1.43 -4.22 -11.41
C LEU A 52 1.33 -5.11 -10.17
N ALA A 53 2.09 -6.21 -10.13
CA ALA A 53 2.13 -7.10 -8.97
C ALA A 53 2.68 -6.42 -7.70
N GLU A 54 3.68 -5.54 -7.84
CA GLU A 54 4.19 -4.77 -6.70
C GLU A 54 3.17 -3.74 -6.20
N ARG A 55 2.45 -3.08 -7.12
CA ARG A 55 1.35 -2.17 -6.76
C ARG A 55 0.21 -2.88 -6.06
N GLU A 56 -0.20 -4.04 -6.55
CA GLU A 56 -1.20 -4.89 -5.87
C GLU A 56 -0.78 -5.24 -4.45
N ARG A 57 0.49 -5.61 -4.25
CA ARG A 57 1.04 -5.93 -2.93
C ARG A 57 1.00 -4.71 -2.00
N LEU A 58 1.38 -3.54 -2.50
CA LEU A 58 1.34 -2.29 -1.73
C LEU A 58 -0.10 -1.97 -1.29
N LEU A 59 -1.06 -1.99 -2.22
CA LEU A 59 -2.46 -1.71 -1.93
C LEU A 59 -3.06 -2.70 -0.94
N GLY A 60 -2.83 -4.01 -1.14
CA GLY A 60 -3.28 -5.03 -0.19
C GLY A 60 -2.69 -4.85 1.21
N ASN A 61 -1.44 -4.37 1.31
CA ASN A 61 -0.82 -4.05 2.60
C ASN A 61 -1.42 -2.80 3.26
N VAL A 62 -1.84 -1.79 2.48
CA VAL A 62 -2.47 -0.58 3.02
C VAL A 62 -3.90 -0.89 3.48
N ILE A 63 -4.69 -1.61 2.69
CA ILE A 63 -6.04 -2.03 3.05
C ILE A 63 -6.03 -2.82 4.36
N ARG A 64 -5.15 -3.81 4.50
CA ARG A 64 -5.01 -4.58 5.75
C ARG A 64 -4.68 -3.69 6.95
N LYS A 65 -3.88 -2.64 6.76
CA LYS A 65 -3.56 -1.69 7.84
C LYS A 65 -4.77 -0.84 8.22
N LEU A 66 -5.63 -0.49 7.26
CA LEU A 66 -6.88 0.22 7.54
C LEU A 66 -7.86 -0.69 8.31
N GLU A 67 -8.01 -1.95 7.90
CA GLU A 67 -8.84 -2.94 8.61
C GLU A 67 -8.44 -3.11 10.09
N LEU A 68 -7.13 -3.22 10.36
CA LEU A 68 -6.60 -3.33 11.73
C LEU A 68 -6.84 -2.07 12.59
N VAL A 69 -7.11 -0.91 11.98
CA VAL A 69 -7.47 0.32 12.71
C VAL A 69 -8.96 0.36 13.04
N GLU A 70 -9.81 -0.30 12.24
CA GLU A 70 -11.25 -0.35 12.51
C GLU A 70 -11.66 -1.36 13.61
N GLU A 71 -10.84 -2.39 13.84
CA GLU A 71 -11.09 -3.44 14.86
C GLU A 71 -10.76 -3.01 16.31
N VAL A 72 -10.22 -1.80 16.52
CA VAL A 72 -9.80 -1.25 17.83
C VAL A 72 -10.78 -0.19 18.32
#